data_AF-A0A835DSK4-F1
#
_entry.id   AF-A0A835DSK4-F1
#
_cell.length_a   1.000
_cell.length_b   1.000
_cell.length_c   1.000
_cell.angle_alpha   90.00
_cell.angle_beta   90.00
_cell.angle_gamma   90.00
#
_symmetry.space_group_name_H-M   'P 1'
#
loop_
_entity.id
_entity.type
_entity.pdbx_description
1 polymer ?
#
loop_
_entity_poly.entity_id
_entity_poly.type
_entity_poly.pdbx_seq_one_letter_code
_entity_poly.pdbx_strand_id
1 'polypeptide(L)'
;MAKAALSLPNPPLFLLLLFFSSGGTLKLVSGQKTWCVAKPSSDEPTLLANINYACSQVDCRVIQRGCPCFSPDNLMNHASVTMNLYYQSRGRNRWNCDFKNSALIVMTNPSYGNCGYE
;
A
#
# COMPACT_ATOMS: atom_id res chain seq x y z
N MET A 1 -57.96 -36.01 43.69
CA MET A 1 -57.62 -37.05 42.69
C MET A 1 -57.18 -36.35 41.41
N ALA A 2 -55.91 -36.61 41.04
CA ALA A 2 -55.16 -36.40 39.80
C ALA A 2 -55.62 -35.48 38.64
N LYS A 3 -54.67 -34.65 38.17
CA LYS A 3 -54.42 -34.19 36.78
C LYS A 3 -52.89 -34.17 36.59
N ALA A 4 -52.31 -35.07 35.79
CA ALA A 4 -51.98 -34.95 34.35
C ALA A 4 -50.86 -33.91 34.06
N ALA A 5 -49.64 -34.40 33.75
CA ALA A 5 -48.95 -34.30 32.45
C ALA A 5 -48.03 -33.05 32.38
N LEU A 6 -46.85 -32.98 31.74
CA LEU A 6 -46.24 -33.68 30.63
C LEU A 6 -44.70 -33.69 30.80
N SER A 7 -44.08 -34.78 30.36
CA SER A 7 -42.64 -34.92 30.09
C SER A 7 -42.23 -34.13 28.85
N LEU A 8 -41.05 -33.50 28.85
CA LEU A 8 -40.14 -33.47 27.68
C LEU A 8 -38.67 -33.30 28.12
N PRO A 9 -37.70 -33.92 27.40
CA PRO A 9 -36.30 -33.99 27.79
C PRO A 9 -35.51 -32.74 27.38
N ASN A 10 -34.63 -32.30 28.28
CA ASN A 10 -33.65 -31.24 28.11
C ASN A 10 -32.71 -31.50 26.91
N PRO A 11 -32.65 -30.64 25.88
CA PRO A 11 -31.58 -30.71 24.90
C PRO A 11 -30.34 -29.94 25.38
N PRO A 12 -29.13 -30.44 25.06
CA PRO A 12 -27.88 -29.86 25.51
C PRO A 12 -27.64 -28.52 24.81
N LEU A 13 -27.05 -27.60 25.56
CA LEU A 13 -26.67 -26.23 25.22
C LEU A 13 -25.61 -26.11 24.08
N PHE A 14 -25.62 -26.99 23.08
CA PHE A 14 -24.55 -27.16 22.08
C PHE A 14 -24.95 -26.81 20.64
N LEU A 15 -26.14 -26.23 20.41
CA LEU A 15 -26.67 -25.93 19.06
C LEU A 15 -26.93 -24.44 18.81
N LEU A 16 -26.11 -23.54 19.38
CA LEU A 16 -26.23 -22.08 19.19
C LEU A 16 -25.07 -21.46 18.38
N LEU A 17 -24.29 -22.27 17.65
CA LEU A 17 -23.18 -21.79 16.82
C LEU A 17 -23.47 -21.75 15.30
N LEU A 18 -24.73 -21.92 14.86
CA LEU A 18 -25.08 -21.99 13.44
C LEU A 18 -26.09 -20.92 12.94
N PHE A 19 -26.21 -19.76 13.60
CA PHE A 19 -27.11 -18.68 13.15
C PHE A 19 -26.52 -17.26 13.22
N PHE A 20 -25.29 -17.06 12.73
CA PHE A 20 -24.89 -15.73 12.25
C PHE A 20 -24.54 -15.79 10.77
N SER A 21 -25.53 -16.15 9.96
CA SER A 21 -25.59 -15.77 8.54
C SER A 21 -25.88 -14.27 8.43
N SER A 22 -24.92 -13.45 8.84
CA SER A 22 -24.78 -12.12 8.28
C SER A 22 -23.48 -12.13 7.51
N GLY A 23 -23.58 -12.55 6.25
CA GLY A 23 -22.58 -12.29 5.23
C GLY A 23 -22.51 -10.78 5.01
N GLY A 24 -21.93 -10.06 5.97
CA GLY A 24 -21.46 -8.72 5.76
C GLY A 24 -20.30 -8.83 4.79
N THR A 25 -20.51 -8.39 3.55
CA THR A 25 -19.39 -8.08 2.67
C THR A 25 -18.58 -7.01 3.37
N LEU A 26 -17.48 -7.39 4.00
CA LEU A 26 -16.44 -6.44 4.36
C LEU A 26 -15.98 -5.87 3.03
N LYS A 27 -16.49 -4.67 2.67
CA LYS A 27 -15.80 -3.83 1.71
C LYS A 27 -14.46 -3.54 2.34
N LEU A 28 -13.47 -4.33 1.91
CA LEU A 28 -12.06 -4.10 2.15
C LEU A 28 -11.84 -2.60 1.97
N VAL A 29 -11.28 -1.96 3.00
CA VAL A 29 -10.89 -0.55 2.94
C VAL A 29 -10.15 -0.37 1.62
N SER A 30 -10.78 0.30 0.66
CA SER A 30 -10.07 0.85 -0.48
C SER A 30 -9.23 1.97 0.12
N GLY A 31 -8.07 1.60 0.69
CA GLY A 31 -7.10 2.57 1.16
C GLY A 31 -6.87 3.56 0.03
N GLN A 32 -6.96 4.85 0.31
CA GLN A 32 -6.69 5.86 -0.69
C GLN A 32 -5.33 5.55 -1.32
N LYS A 33 -5.28 5.48 -2.66
CA LYS A 33 -4.05 5.21 -3.38
C LYS A 33 -3.09 6.37 -3.09
N THR A 34 -1.93 6.04 -2.54
CA THR A 34 -0.88 6.99 -2.19
C THR A 34 0.39 6.64 -2.94
N TRP A 35 1.23 7.66 -3.12
CA TRP A 35 2.53 7.53 -3.79
C TRP A 35 3.62 8.14 -2.93
N CYS A 36 4.84 7.63 -3.11
CA CYS A 36 6.02 8.19 -2.46
C CYS A 36 6.85 8.98 -3.48
N VAL A 37 7.10 10.25 -3.21
CA VAL A 37 7.93 11.11 -4.08
C VAL A 37 9.08 11.71 -3.29
N ALA A 38 10.13 12.13 -3.99
CA ALA A 38 11.25 12.80 -3.38
C ALA A 38 10.83 14.19 -2.87
N LYS A 39 11.40 14.60 -1.73
CA LYS A 39 11.11 15.90 -1.15
C LYS A 39 11.86 16.99 -1.92
N PRO A 40 11.20 18.07 -2.36
CA PRO A 40 11.83 19.14 -3.13
C PRO A 40 13.04 19.80 -2.45
N SER A 41 13.10 19.76 -1.11
CA SER A 41 14.20 20.31 -0.32
C SER A 41 15.40 19.37 -0.17
N SER A 42 15.39 18.20 -0.81
CA SER A 42 16.48 17.22 -0.71
C SER A 42 17.62 17.59 -1.65
N ASP A 43 18.85 17.52 -1.15
CA ASP A 43 20.08 17.75 -1.91
C ASP A 43 20.40 16.58 -2.86
N GLU A 44 21.18 16.86 -3.92
CA GLU A 44 21.53 15.87 -4.94
C GLU A 44 22.22 14.60 -4.40
N PRO A 45 23.18 14.67 -3.46
CA PRO A 45 23.77 13.48 -2.85
C PRO A 45 22.73 12.59 -2.17
N THR A 46 21.78 13.20 -1.45
CA THR A 46 20.67 12.47 -0.82
C THR A 46 19.77 11.81 -1.86
N LEU A 47 19.41 12.51 -2.94
CA LEU A 47 18.60 11.94 -4.03
C LEU A 47 19.29 10.75 -4.70
N LEU A 48 20.58 10.86 -4.99
CA LEU A 48 21.36 9.77 -5.56
C LEU A 48 21.45 8.56 -4.62
N ALA A 49 21.63 8.80 -3.32
CA ALA A 49 21.61 7.75 -2.31
C ALA A 49 20.26 7.02 -2.26
N ASN A 50 19.15 7.75 -2.39
CA ASN A 50 17.80 7.17 -2.44
C ASN A 50 17.59 6.30 -3.68
N ILE A 51 18.02 6.78 -4.85
CA ILE A 51 17.97 6.01 -6.11
C ILE A 51 18.76 4.71 -5.92
N ASN A 52 20.02 4.79 -5.49
CA ASN A 52 20.88 3.62 -5.31
C ASN A 52 20.28 2.62 -4.31
N TYR A 53 19.75 3.11 -3.19
CA TYR A 53 19.10 2.26 -2.19
C TYR A 53 17.86 1.57 -2.76
N ALA A 54 16.93 2.33 -3.37
CA ALA A 54 15.72 1.77 -3.94
C ALA A 54 16.04 0.74 -5.03
N CYS A 55 16.97 1.04 -5.94
CA CYS A 55 17.37 0.15 -7.03
C CYS A 55 18.13 -1.09 -6.56
N SER A 56 18.69 -1.10 -5.35
CA SER A 56 19.21 -2.33 -4.74
C SER A 56 18.10 -3.30 -4.30
N GLN A 57 16.85 -2.83 -4.23
CA GLN A 57 15.69 -3.56 -3.70
C GLN A 57 14.60 -3.81 -4.75
N VAL A 58 14.51 -2.98 -5.78
CA VAL A 58 13.51 -3.07 -6.85
C VAL A 58 14.13 -2.85 -8.24
N ASP A 59 13.43 -3.27 -9.28
CA ASP A 59 13.84 -3.07 -10.67
C ASP A 59 13.66 -1.60 -11.11
N CYS A 60 14.77 -0.93 -11.40
CA CYS A 60 14.82 0.46 -11.83
C CYS A 60 14.95 0.67 -13.34
N ARG A 61 14.71 -0.35 -14.18
CA ARG A 61 14.81 -0.19 -15.64
C ARG A 61 13.96 0.95 -16.19
N VAL A 62 12.83 1.27 -15.56
CA VAL A 62 11.91 2.31 -16.05
C VAL A 62 12.50 3.73 -16.10
N ILE A 63 13.54 4.01 -15.29
CA ILE A 63 14.25 5.30 -15.28
C ILE A 63 15.51 5.31 -16.17
N GLN A 64 15.83 4.21 -16.85
CA GLN A 64 16.97 4.16 -17.77
C GLN A 64 16.68 4.91 -19.07
N ARG A 65 17.73 5.37 -19.75
CA ARG A 65 17.59 6.06 -21.05
C ARG A 65 16.78 5.22 -22.04
N GLY A 66 15.77 5.85 -22.65
CA GLY A 66 14.86 5.19 -23.60
C GLY A 66 13.64 4.54 -22.95
N CYS A 67 13.54 4.53 -21.61
CA CYS A 67 12.37 4.04 -20.88
C CYS A 67 11.38 5.17 -20.51
N PRO A 68 10.11 4.84 -20.18
CA PRO A 68 9.04 5.83 -20.05
C PRO A 68 9.25 6.90 -18.97
N CYS A 69 10.01 6.59 -17.92
CA CYS A 69 10.25 7.47 -16.78
C CYS A 69 11.65 8.12 -16.76
N PHE A 70 12.36 8.08 -17.89
CA PHE A 70 13.67 8.74 -18.00
C PHE A 70 13.55 10.26 -18.02
N SER A 71 12.57 10.81 -18.73
CA SER A 71 12.39 12.25 -18.89
C SER A 71 11.39 12.78 -17.85
N PRO A 72 11.65 13.92 -17.18
CA PRO A 72 12.86 14.73 -17.29
C PRO A 72 14.09 14.03 -16.67
N ASP A 73 15.25 14.20 -17.32
CA ASP A 73 16.53 13.62 -16.91
C ASP A 73 17.15 14.43 -15.77
N ASN A 74 16.66 14.21 -14.55
CA ASN A 74 17.20 14.79 -13.33
C ASN A 74 16.98 13.87 -12.13
N LEU A 75 17.80 14.06 -11.09
CA LEU A 75 17.79 13.23 -9.88
C LEU A 75 16.47 13.29 -9.13
N MET A 76 15.80 14.44 -9.08
CA MET A 76 14.53 14.59 -8.36
C MET A 76 13.44 13.68 -8.95
N ASN A 77 13.37 13.62 -10.28
CA ASN A 77 12.42 12.80 -11.00
C ASN A 77 12.76 11.31 -10.88
N HIS A 78 14.01 10.91 -11.14
CA HIS A 78 14.44 9.52 -11.01
C HIS A 78 14.30 8.99 -9.58
N ALA A 79 14.61 9.82 -8.58
CA ALA A 79 14.39 9.49 -7.18
C ALA A 79 12.90 9.28 -6.89
N SER A 80 12.03 10.20 -7.30
CA SER A 80 10.58 10.08 -7.08
C SER A 80 10.00 8.78 -7.66
N VAL A 81 10.39 8.42 -8.89
CA VAL A 81 9.92 7.19 -9.53
C VAL A 81 10.41 5.95 -8.77
N THR A 82 11.70 5.88 -8.47
CA THR A 82 12.30 4.68 -7.84
C THR A 82 11.87 4.52 -6.38
N MET A 83 11.75 5.61 -5.64
CA MET A 83 11.21 5.64 -4.28
C MET A 83 9.75 5.17 -4.26
N ASN A 84 8.94 5.56 -5.26
CA ASN A 84 7.58 5.06 -5.39
C ASN A 84 7.54 3.55 -5.66
N LEU A 85 8.37 3.04 -6.57
CA LEU A 85 8.47 1.59 -6.83
C LEU A 85 8.81 0.81 -5.57
N TYR A 86 9.80 1.29 -4.80
CA TYR A 86 10.15 0.72 -3.50
C TYR A 86 8.96 0.77 -2.53
N TYR A 87 8.35 1.93 -2.35
CA TYR A 87 7.22 2.13 -1.45
C TYR A 87 6.06 1.17 -1.73
N GLN A 88 5.72 0.98 -3.01
CA GLN A 88 4.71 0.04 -3.44
C GLN A 88 5.09 -1.42 -3.18
N SER A 89 6.32 -1.81 -3.53
CA SER A 89 6.83 -3.18 -3.32
C SER A 89 6.81 -3.60 -1.84
N ARG A 90 6.83 -2.63 -0.91
CA ARG A 90 6.83 -2.84 0.54
C ARG A 90 5.45 -2.65 1.18
N GLY A 91 4.38 -2.57 0.39
CA GLY A 91 3.01 -2.51 0.89
C GLY A 91 2.52 -1.13 1.30
N ARG A 92 3.12 -0.04 0.75
CA ARG A 92 2.67 1.35 0.93
C ARG A 92 2.57 1.83 2.39
N ASN A 93 3.30 1.21 3.31
CA ASN A 93 3.34 1.69 4.69
C ASN A 93 4.11 3.01 4.83
N ARG A 94 3.69 3.87 5.76
CA ARG A 94 4.30 5.20 5.98
C ARG A 94 5.82 5.15 6.12
N TRP A 95 6.34 4.19 6.86
CA TRP A 95 7.77 4.00 7.10
C TRP A 95 8.58 3.61 5.85
N ASN A 96 7.92 3.09 4.81
CA ASN A 96 8.59 2.77 3.54
C ASN A 96 8.82 4.00 2.66
N CYS A 97 8.23 5.15 3.01
CA CYS A 97 8.43 6.43 2.35
C CYS A 97 9.10 7.45 3.28
N ASP A 98 10.04 6.99 4.12
CA ASP A 98 10.82 7.89 4.97
C ASP A 98 12.08 8.38 4.25
N PHE A 99 12.90 7.45 3.75
CA PHE A 99 14.20 7.73 3.10
C PHE A 99 15.03 8.75 3.87
N LYS A 100 15.15 8.62 5.19
CA LYS A 100 15.86 9.59 6.05
C LYS A 100 15.24 10.99 5.95
N ASN A 101 13.91 11.07 5.95
CA ASN A 101 13.12 12.30 5.85
C ASN A 101 13.32 13.10 4.54
N SER A 102 13.78 12.46 3.47
CA SER A 102 13.93 13.07 2.14
C SER A 102 12.82 12.67 1.16
N ALA A 103 11.75 12.08 1.66
CA ALA A 103 10.60 11.64 0.90
C ALA A 103 9.30 12.21 1.49
N LEU A 104 8.24 12.20 0.69
CA LEU A 104 6.89 12.51 1.18
C LEU A 104 5.84 11.67 0.46
N ILE A 105 4.79 11.36 1.20
CA ILE A 105 3.61 10.67 0.67
C ILE A 105 2.67 11.70 0.06
N VAL A 106 2.29 11.49 -1.20
CA VAL A 106 1.29 12.30 -1.90
C VAL A 106 0.02 11.49 -2.14
N MET A 107 -1.10 12.22 -2.15
CA MET A 107 -2.44 11.67 -2.43
C MET A 107 -2.90 11.97 -3.86
N THR A 108 -2.22 12.90 -4.53
CA THR A 108 -2.46 13.23 -5.94
C THR A 108 -1.52 12.39 -6.78
N ASN A 109 -2.06 11.73 -7.81
CA ASN A 109 -1.28 10.91 -8.72
C ASN A 109 -0.18 11.76 -9.41
N PRO A 110 1.11 11.48 -9.17
CA PRO A 110 2.21 12.25 -9.74
C PRO A 110 2.62 11.77 -11.15
N SER A 111 1.85 10.86 -11.78
CA SER A 111 2.10 10.38 -13.15
C SER A 111 2.14 11.54 -14.14
N TYR A 112 3.01 11.42 -15.14
CA TYR A 112 3.17 12.41 -16.21
C TYR A 112 3.56 11.71 -17.51
N GLY A 113 3.15 12.27 -18.65
CA GLY A 113 3.46 11.70 -19.96
C GLY A 113 3.14 10.21 -20.03
N ASN A 114 4.16 9.40 -20.33
CA ASN A 114 4.06 7.94 -20.35
C ASN A 114 4.62 7.27 -19.08
N CYS A 115 5.02 8.05 -18.07
CA CYS A 115 5.52 7.55 -16.80
C CYS A 115 4.37 7.40 -15.80
N GLY A 116 3.88 6.16 -15.67
CA GLY A 116 2.86 5.80 -14.69
C GLY A 116 3.44 5.54 -13.31
N TYR A 117 2.92 6.24 -12.31
CA TYR A 117 3.09 5.91 -10.91
C TYR A 117 1.91 5.00 -10.51
N GLU A 118 2.11 3.68 -10.60
CA GLU A 118 1.07 2.70 -10.25
C GLU A 118 0.80 2.55 -8.74
#